data_AF-A0A060CKY6-F1
#
_entry.id   AF-A0A060CKY6-F1
#
_cell.length_a   1.000
_cell.length_b   1.000
_cell.length_c   1.000
_cell.angle_alpha   90.00
_cell.angle_beta   90.00
_cell.angle_gamma   90.00
#
_symmetry.space_group_name_H-M   'P 1'
#
loop_
_entity.id
_entity.type
_entity.pdbx_description
1 polymer ?
#
loop_
_entity_poly.entity_id
_entity_poly.type
_entity_poly.pdbx_seq_one_letter_code
_entity_poly.pdbx_strand_id
1 'polypeptide(L)' 'TIDWREGSTAQVITERILGKELNGAIVLMHPKEATLEALPGLISAIEEKGIKIVPLNELLAYS' A
#
# COMPACT_ATOMS: atom_id res chain seq x y z
N THR A 1 0.45 7.09 -0.10
CA THR A 1 -0.61 6.84 0.89
C THR A 1 -1.18 8.13 1.47
N ILE A 2 -0.33 9.11 1.87
CA ILE A 2 -0.71 10.35 2.62
C ILE A 2 -1.47 10.08 3.92
N ASP A 3 -1.32 8.88 4.45
CA ASP A 3 -1.95 8.39 5.67
C ASP A 3 -1.61 9.21 6.91
N TRP A 4 -0.47 9.92 6.89
CA TRP A 4 -0.06 10.82 7.96
C TRP A 4 -0.92 12.09 8.06
N ARG A 5 -1.62 12.49 6.99
CA ARG A 5 -2.41 13.72 6.95
C ARG A 5 -3.71 13.57 7.72
N GLU A 6 -4.05 14.59 8.51
CA GLU A 6 -5.33 14.67 9.21
C GLU A 6 -6.52 14.60 8.23
N GLY A 7 -7.53 13.80 8.58
CA GLY A 7 -8.69 13.55 7.72
C GLY A 7 -8.44 12.54 6.59
N SER A 8 -7.27 11.89 6.53
CA SER A 8 -7.06 10.77 5.61
C SER A 8 -7.94 9.59 6.03
N THR A 9 -8.76 9.09 5.10
CA THR A 9 -9.64 7.93 5.30
C THR A 9 -9.04 6.67 4.67
N ALA A 10 -9.57 5.50 5.05
CA ALA A 10 -9.19 4.24 4.43
C ALA A 10 -9.39 4.26 2.90
N GLN A 11 -10.51 4.82 2.44
CA GLN A 11 -10.82 4.96 1.01
C GLN A 11 -9.78 5.83 0.28
N VAL A 12 -9.41 6.99 0.84
CA VAL A 12 -8.40 7.89 0.24
C VAL A 12 -7.03 7.20 0.15
N ILE A 13 -6.66 6.41 1.16
CA ILE A 13 -5.42 5.62 1.15
C ILE A 13 -5.46 4.60 0.01
N THR A 14 -6.53 3.82 -0.08
CA THR A 14 -6.71 2.77 -1.09
C THR A 14 -6.69 3.32 -2.51
N GLU A 15 -7.50 4.33 -2.81
CA GLU A 15 -7.58 4.94 -4.15
C GLU A 15 -6.22 5.49 -4.60
N ARG A 16 -5.46 6.12 -3.69
CA ARG A 16 -4.15 6.68 -4.03
C ARG A 16 -3.09 5.63 -4.29
N ILE A 17 -3.17 4.47 -3.66
CA ILE A 17 -2.21 3.38 -3.90
C ILE A 17 -2.58 2.65 -5.19
N LEU A 18 -3.85 2.27 -5.34
CA LEU A 18 -4.31 1.54 -6.51
C LEU A 18 -4.30 2.36 -7.80
N GLY A 19 -4.25 3.70 -7.70
CA GLY A 19 -4.04 4.60 -8.83
C GLY A 19 -2.57 4.81 -9.23
N LYS A 20 -1.62 4.07 -8.65
CA LYS A 20 -0.18 4.12 -9.00
C LYS A 20 0.24 2.84 -9.72
N GLU A 21 1.34 2.93 -10.47
CA GLU A 21 2.07 1.73 -10.87
C GLU A 21 2.71 1.11 -9.62
N LEU A 22 2.50 -0.19 -9.43
CA LEU A 22 2.86 -0.91 -8.20
C LEU A 22 3.99 -1.91 -8.42
N ASN A 23 4.30 -2.29 -9.66
CA ASN A 23 5.41 -3.18 -9.94
C ASN A 23 6.75 -2.50 -9.56
N GLY A 24 7.46 -3.08 -8.58
CA GLY A 24 8.68 -2.52 -8.02
C GLY A 24 8.48 -1.31 -7.11
N ALA A 25 7.24 -0.96 -6.75
CA ALA A 25 6.98 0.19 -5.88
C ALA A 25 7.26 -0.12 -4.40
N ILE A 26 7.79 0.87 -3.67
CA ILE A 26 7.89 0.85 -2.21
C ILE A 26 6.79 1.77 -1.66
N VAL A 27 5.90 1.21 -0.84
CA VAL A 27 4.78 1.94 -0.25
C VAL A 27 5.14 2.40 1.17
N LEU A 28 5.26 3.72 1.37
CA LEU A 28 5.47 4.31 2.69
C LEU A 28 4.15 4.42 3.46
N MET A 29 4.10 3.86 4.68
CA MET A 29 2.92 3.87 5.57
C MET A 29 3.33 4.14 7.02
N HIS A 30 2.36 4.57 7.83
CA HIS A 30 2.42 4.84 9.26
C HIS A 30 1.34 4.02 9.97
N PRO A 31 1.57 3.60 11.24
CA PRO A 31 0.59 2.85 12.01
C PRO A 31 -0.53 3.75 12.55
N LYS A 32 -1.48 4.12 11.69
CA LYS A 32 -2.68 4.92 12.00
C LYS A 32 -3.95 4.11 11.80
N GLU A 33 -5.03 4.52 12.46
CA GLU A 33 -6.33 3.83 12.41
C GLU A 33 -6.86 3.67 10.98
N ALA A 34 -6.86 4.73 10.18
CA ALA A 34 -7.25 4.67 8.77
C ALA A 34 -6.36 3.73 7.93
N THR A 35 -5.07 3.59 8.29
CA THR A 35 -4.16 2.63 7.65
C THR A 35 -4.55 1.20 8.00
N LEU A 36 -4.85 0.93 9.28
CA LEU A 36 -5.27 -0.39 9.75
C LEU A 36 -6.61 -0.81 9.11
N GLU A 37 -7.53 0.13 8.94
CA GLU A 37 -8.81 -0.10 8.28
C GLU A 37 -8.64 -0.40 6.77
N ALA A 38 -7.75 0.31 6.07
CA ALA A 38 -7.51 0.11 4.64
C ALA A 38 -6.74 -1.18 4.31
N LEU A 39 -5.84 -1.61 5.21
CA LEU A 39 -4.80 -2.59 4.90
C LEU A 39 -5.33 -3.94 4.38
N PRO A 40 -6.38 -4.57 4.97
CA PRO A 40 -6.85 -5.87 4.51
C PRO A 40 -7.35 -5.85 3.07
N GLY A 41 -8.22 -4.88 2.73
CA GLY A 41 -8.77 -4.76 1.38
C GLY A 41 -7.72 -4.32 0.36
N LEU A 42 -6.76 -3.49 0.78
CA LEU A 42 -5.65 -3.08 -0.06
C LEU A 42 -4.75 -4.27 -0.44
N ILE A 43 -4.42 -5.15 0.51
CA ILE A 43 -3.63 -6.36 0.25
C ILE A 43 -4.34 -7.23 -0.78
N SER A 44 -5.63 -7.54 -0.57
CA SER A 44 -6.41 -8.35 -1.51
C SER A 44 -6.43 -7.73 -2.92
N ALA A 45 -6.67 -6.42 -3.04
CA ALA A 45 -6.72 -5.75 -4.33
C ALA A 45 -5.35 -5.72 -5.06
N ILE A 46 -4.23 -5.70 -4.32
CA ILE A 46 -2.88 -5.77 -4.90
C ILE A 46 -2.58 -7.20 -5.38
N GLU A 47 -2.93 -8.20 -4.59
CA GLU A 47 -2.74 -9.61 -4.93
C GLU A 47 -3.60 -10.04 -6.13
N GLU A 48 -4.84 -9.55 -6.24
CA GLU A 48 -5.74 -9.76 -7.40
C GLU A 48 -5.16 -9.21 -8.71
N LYS A 49 -4.28 -8.19 -8.63
CA LYS A 49 -3.53 -7.66 -9.78
C LYS A 49 -2.31 -8.51 -10.14
N GLY A 50 -2.08 -9.61 -9.45
CA GLY A 50 -0.91 -10.48 -9.64
C GLY A 50 0.39 -9.90 -9.08
N ILE A 51 0.31 -8.91 -8.18
CA ILE A 51 1.49 -8.24 -7.61
C ILE A 51 1.80 -8.86 -6.25
N LYS A 52 3.02 -9.38 -6.11
CA LYS A 52 3.50 -9.95 -4.85
C LYS A 52 4.00 -8.84 -3.92
N ILE A 53 3.44 -8.77 -2.71
CA ILE A 53 3.95 -7.90 -1.65
C ILE A 53 5.13 -8.61 -0.97
N VAL A 54 6.29 -7.95 -0.92
CA VAL A 54 7.52 -8.53 -0.36
C VAL A 54 8.19 -7.56 0.60
N PRO A 55 9.00 -8.07 1.55
CA PRO A 55 9.89 -7.25 2.36
C PRO A 55 10.90 -6.47 1.50
N LEU A 56 11.35 -5.31 2.00
CA LEU A 56 12.30 -4.45 1.28
C LEU A 56 13.59 -5.18 0.86
N ASN A 57 14.13 -6.03 1.74
CA ASN A 57 15.35 -6.79 1.45
C ASN A 57 15.17 -7.80 0.30
N GLU A 58 13.98 -8.38 0.15
CA GLU A 58 13.66 -9.27 -0.96
C GLU A 58 13.56 -8.46 -2.27
N LEU A 59 12.87 -7.30 -2.24
CA LEU A 59 12.78 -6.42 -3.40
C LEU A 59 14.17 -5.98 -3.93
N LEU A 60 15.08 -5.60 -3.04
CA LEU A 60 16.42 -5.13 -3.43
C LEU A 60 17.35 -6.26 -3.92
N ALA A 61 17.08 -7.50 -3.55
CA ALA A 61 17.86 -8.66 -3.98
C ALA A 61 17.61 -9.06 -5.45
N TYR A 62 16.58 -8.49 -6.11
CA TYR A 62 16.29 -8.68 -7.53
C TYR A 62 17.11 -7.75 -8.47
N SER A 63 18.12 -7.06 -7.94
CA SER A 63 18.98 -6.13 -8.69
C SER A 63 20.26 -6.76 -9.24
#